data_AF-A0A4T2BX55-F1
#
_entry.id   AF-A0A4T2BX55-F1
#
_cell.length_a   1.000
_cell.length_b   1.000
_cell.length_c   1.000
_cell.angle_alpha   90.00
_cell.angle_beta   90.00
_cell.angle_gamma   90.00
#
_symmetry.space_group_name_H-M   'P 1'
#
loop_
_entity.id
_entity.type
_entity.pdbx_description
1 polymer ?
#
loop_
_entity_poly.entity_id
_entity_poly.type
_entity_poly.pdbx_seq_one_letter_code
_entity_poly.pdbx_strand_id
1 'polypeptide(L)'
;MFTRKRLLVPGALLAGLLAVVVTGCTPTVALDPAANATDPGCAEVMVRLPDSVASESLRQTNAQATAAWGSPASILLRCGVQPYGPTTLPCDTISGIDWIEDDSQAPSYTFTTFGRTPATQVIVDSNAVSAVTALVDLQSAFAATPQTNKCVDANDVLGAGGTPIGSSTGTAAPTPAPTAGSTGTGTGTGTGTGTTTVPTPAPTDTTAPFIIETTPPAAAG
;
A
#
# COMPACT_ATOMS: atom_id res chain seq x y z
N MET A 1 40.41 21.77 -74.91
CA MET A 1 39.38 22.25 -73.94
C MET A 1 39.08 21.13 -72.97
N PHE A 2 39.45 21.28 -71.70
CA PHE A 2 39.32 20.25 -70.67
C PHE A 2 37.94 20.31 -70.01
N THR A 3 37.08 19.31 -70.27
CA THR A 3 35.79 19.18 -69.60
C THR A 3 35.95 18.31 -68.36
N ARG A 4 36.14 18.93 -67.19
CA ARG A 4 36.08 18.28 -65.88
C ARG A 4 34.61 17.99 -65.53
N LYS A 5 34.13 16.76 -65.77
CA LYS A 5 32.86 16.29 -65.19
C LYS A 5 33.12 15.79 -63.77
N ARG A 6 32.75 16.61 -62.78
CA ARG A 6 32.79 16.28 -61.34
C ARG A 6 31.83 15.11 -61.09
N LEU A 7 32.34 14.04 -60.46
CA LEU A 7 31.53 12.96 -59.91
C LEU A 7 30.54 13.55 -58.90
N LEU A 8 29.24 13.33 -59.11
CA LEU A 8 28.22 13.56 -58.10
C LEU A 8 28.20 12.38 -57.13
N VAL A 9 28.45 12.72 -55.87
CA VAL A 9 28.61 11.84 -54.72
C VAL A 9 27.27 11.16 -54.36
N PRO A 10 27.18 9.81 -54.34
CA PRO A 10 26.03 9.09 -53.82
C PRO A 10 26.15 8.95 -52.29
N GLY A 11 26.08 10.07 -51.57
CA GLY A 11 26.36 10.10 -50.11
C GLY A 11 25.29 10.75 -49.25
N ALA A 12 24.23 11.32 -49.85
CA ALA A 12 23.27 12.13 -49.13
C ALA A 12 22.06 11.36 -48.57
N LEU A 13 21.84 10.10 -48.97
CA LEU A 13 20.67 9.33 -48.55
C LEU A 13 20.87 8.51 -47.26
N LEU A 14 22.10 8.39 -46.76
CA LEU A 14 22.37 7.66 -45.51
C LEU A 14 22.36 8.54 -44.24
N ALA A 15 22.21 9.87 -44.39
CA ALA A 15 22.24 10.81 -43.27
C ALA A 15 20.85 11.15 -42.70
N GLY A 16 19.75 10.70 -43.34
CA GLY A 16 18.38 11.01 -42.91
C GLY A 16 17.76 10.02 -41.92
N LEU A 17 18.37 8.86 -41.70
CA LEU A 17 17.81 7.78 -40.86
C LEU A 17 18.36 7.76 -39.41
N LEU A 18 19.00 8.86 -38.98
CA LEU A 18 19.34 9.13 -37.58
C LEU A 18 18.38 10.15 -36.96
N ALA A 19 17.13 10.19 -37.43
CA ALA A 19 16.03 10.87 -36.72
C ALA A 19 15.75 10.08 -35.44
N VAL A 20 16.50 10.49 -34.41
CA VAL A 20 16.46 10.13 -33.01
C VAL A 20 15.07 9.66 -32.56
N VAL A 21 14.92 8.35 -32.39
CA VAL A 21 13.84 7.78 -31.60
C VAL A 21 14.22 8.02 -30.13
N VAL A 22 13.94 9.22 -29.59
CA VAL A 22 13.95 9.40 -28.14
C VAL A 22 12.71 8.68 -27.62
N THR A 23 12.83 7.37 -27.36
CA THR A 23 11.82 6.64 -26.60
C THR A 23 11.70 7.30 -25.24
N GLY A 24 10.56 7.96 -24.98
CA GLY A 24 10.32 8.74 -23.78
C GLY A 24 10.47 7.90 -22.52
N CYS A 25 11.52 8.18 -21.74
CA CYS A 25 11.62 7.68 -20.38
C CYS A 25 10.52 8.34 -19.55
N THR A 26 9.61 7.55 -18.98
CA THR A 26 8.67 8.10 -17.99
C THR A 26 9.48 8.61 -16.79
N PRO A 27 9.18 9.80 -16.24
CA PRO A 27 9.94 10.34 -15.12
C PRO A 27 9.84 9.40 -13.92
N THR A 28 10.98 9.11 -13.29
CA THR A 28 11.06 8.36 -12.03
C THR A 28 10.47 9.21 -10.91
N VAL A 29 9.59 8.63 -10.09
CA VAL A 29 9.05 9.30 -8.90
C VAL A 29 10.14 9.32 -7.83
N ALA A 30 10.50 10.52 -7.36
CA ALA A 30 11.44 10.69 -6.28
C ALA A 30 10.72 10.48 -4.94
N LEU A 31 11.14 9.46 -4.18
CA LEU A 31 10.61 9.14 -2.86
C LEU A 31 11.76 8.92 -1.88
N ASP A 32 11.45 8.97 -0.59
CA ASP A 32 12.39 8.59 0.46
C ASP A 32 12.08 7.18 0.98
N PRO A 33 13.11 6.33 1.23
CA PRO A 33 12.89 5.05 1.87
C PRO A 33 12.44 5.24 3.33
N ALA A 34 11.70 4.28 3.88
CA ALA A 34 11.41 4.29 5.31
C ALA A 34 12.61 3.78 6.13
N ALA A 35 12.61 4.06 7.44
CA ALA A 35 13.70 3.66 8.33
C ALA A 35 14.05 2.16 8.27
N ASN A 36 13.07 1.28 8.04
CA ASN A 36 13.27 -0.17 7.93
C ASN A 36 13.00 -0.70 6.51
N ALA A 37 13.23 0.09 5.47
CA ALA A 37 13.00 -0.33 4.07
C ALA A 37 13.79 -1.58 3.64
N THR A 38 14.88 -1.91 4.34
CA THR A 38 15.70 -3.11 4.09
C THR A 38 15.19 -4.38 4.79
N ASP A 39 14.05 -4.32 5.49
CA ASP A 39 13.45 -5.49 6.13
C ASP A 39 13.08 -6.57 5.07
N PRO A 40 13.45 -7.85 5.26
CA PRO A 40 13.12 -8.91 4.30
C PRO A 40 11.62 -9.06 4.02
N GLY A 41 10.75 -8.73 4.99
CA GLY A 41 9.30 -8.71 4.79
C GLY A 41 8.86 -7.68 3.76
N CYS A 42 9.61 -6.57 3.60
CA CYS A 42 9.34 -5.62 2.53
C CYS A 42 9.65 -6.21 1.15
N ALA A 43 10.65 -7.10 1.02
CA ALA A 43 10.88 -7.79 -0.24
C ALA A 43 9.66 -8.66 -0.64
N GLU A 44 9.05 -9.38 0.32
CA GLU A 44 7.82 -10.17 0.09
C GLU A 44 6.63 -9.32 -0.35
N VAL A 45 6.48 -8.11 0.21
CA VAL A 45 5.46 -7.15 -0.23
C VAL A 45 5.76 -6.70 -1.66
N MET A 46 6.98 -6.25 -1.93
CA MET A 46 7.36 -5.65 -3.22
C MET A 46 7.22 -6.63 -4.40
N VAL A 47 7.56 -7.91 -4.21
CA VAL A 47 7.46 -8.93 -5.29
C VAL A 47 6.02 -9.35 -5.61
N ARG A 48 5.05 -8.95 -4.78
CA ARG A 48 3.63 -9.26 -4.94
C ARG A 48 2.81 -8.04 -5.38
N LEU A 49 3.44 -6.88 -5.54
CA LEU A 49 2.76 -5.69 -6.00
C LEU A 49 2.24 -5.90 -7.43
N PRO A 50 1.00 -5.50 -7.72
CA PRO A 50 0.45 -5.57 -9.07
C PRO A 50 1.02 -4.46 -9.96
N ASP A 51 1.04 -4.71 -11.26
CA ASP A 51 1.43 -3.72 -12.28
C ASP A 51 0.41 -2.57 -12.42
N SER A 52 -0.79 -2.74 -11.86
CA SER A 52 -1.87 -1.74 -11.86
C SER A 52 -2.62 -1.74 -10.54
N VAL A 53 -2.98 -0.56 -10.05
CA VAL A 53 -3.79 -0.34 -8.83
C VAL A 53 -4.82 0.75 -9.13
N ALA A 54 -6.10 0.51 -8.86
CA ALA A 54 -7.19 1.43 -9.18
C ALA A 54 -7.18 1.93 -10.64
N SER A 55 -6.81 1.04 -11.57
CA SER A 55 -6.60 1.33 -13.01
C SER A 55 -5.41 2.25 -13.33
N GLU A 56 -4.59 2.61 -12.35
CA GLU A 56 -3.35 3.37 -12.52
C GLU A 56 -2.16 2.43 -12.74
N SER A 57 -1.32 2.74 -13.72
CA SER A 57 -0.13 1.94 -14.05
C SER A 57 1.02 2.18 -13.08
N LEU A 58 1.75 1.12 -12.74
CA LEU A 58 2.97 1.18 -11.92
C LEU A 58 4.03 2.09 -12.56
N ARG A 59 4.70 2.89 -11.72
CA ARG A 59 5.81 3.78 -12.06
C ARG A 59 7.09 3.38 -11.37
N GLN A 60 8.19 3.74 -12.02
CA GLN A 60 9.53 3.59 -11.45
C GLN A 60 9.71 4.60 -10.31
N THR A 61 10.28 4.12 -9.21
CA THR A 61 10.68 4.89 -8.03
C THR A 61 12.20 4.79 -7.86
N ASN A 62 12.82 5.72 -7.12
CA ASN A 62 14.25 5.73 -6.87
C ASN A 62 14.67 5.30 -5.44
N ALA A 63 13.70 4.92 -4.60
CA ALA A 63 13.92 4.51 -3.21
C ALA A 63 13.58 3.04 -2.98
N GLN A 64 14.27 2.45 -2.00
CA GLN A 64 14.06 1.07 -1.60
C GLN A 64 12.68 0.86 -0.99
N ALA A 65 12.06 -0.28 -1.28
CA ALA A 65 10.76 -0.67 -0.77
C ALA A 65 9.66 0.40 -0.97
N THR A 66 9.72 1.10 -2.11
CA THR A 66 8.72 2.08 -2.53
C THR A 66 8.13 1.73 -3.88
N ALA A 67 6.86 2.08 -4.08
CA ALA A 67 6.16 1.98 -5.36
C ALA A 67 5.24 3.19 -5.57
N ALA A 68 4.90 3.46 -6.82
CA ALA A 68 4.02 4.56 -7.21
C ALA A 68 3.16 4.13 -8.38
N TRP A 69 1.93 4.61 -8.46
CA TRP A 69 1.03 4.39 -9.60
C TRP A 69 0.43 5.72 -10.07
N GLY A 70 0.26 5.83 -11.39
CA GLY A 70 -0.41 6.94 -12.07
C GLY A 70 0.47 8.12 -12.48
N SER A 71 -0.01 8.94 -13.41
CA SER A 71 0.73 10.09 -13.97
C SER A 71 -0.16 11.35 -14.06
N PRO A 72 -0.09 12.29 -13.09
CA PRO A 72 0.78 12.32 -11.92
C PRO A 72 0.47 11.20 -10.91
N ALA A 73 1.42 10.88 -10.02
CA ALA A 73 1.23 9.78 -9.08
C ALA A 73 0.07 10.06 -8.13
N SER A 74 -0.94 9.20 -8.13
CA SER A 74 -2.13 9.28 -7.28
C SER A 74 -2.08 8.30 -6.11
N ILE A 75 -1.23 7.28 -6.22
CA ILE A 75 -1.04 6.22 -5.23
C ILE A 75 0.44 6.04 -5.04
N LEU A 76 0.87 6.06 -3.79
CA LEU A 76 2.25 5.88 -3.42
C LEU A 76 2.35 4.90 -2.26
N LEU A 77 3.38 4.05 -2.25
CA LEU A 77 3.58 3.02 -1.24
C LEU A 77 5.00 3.09 -0.71
N ARG A 78 5.15 2.89 0.60
CA ARG A 78 6.45 2.77 1.28
C ARG A 78 6.38 1.74 2.40
N CYS A 79 7.16 0.68 2.29
CA CYS A 79 7.25 -0.37 3.31
C CYS A 79 8.41 -0.12 4.29
N GLY A 80 8.25 -0.56 5.54
CA GLY A 80 9.28 -0.45 6.58
C GLY A 80 9.13 0.80 7.45
N VAL A 81 7.95 1.41 7.45
CA VAL A 81 7.63 2.50 8.38
C VAL A 81 7.52 1.95 9.80
N GLN A 82 7.68 2.83 10.80
CA GLN A 82 7.49 2.45 12.19
C GLN A 82 6.02 2.02 12.41
N PRO A 83 5.76 0.82 12.96
CA PRO A 83 4.40 0.39 13.27
C PRO A 83 3.72 1.31 14.28
N TYR A 84 2.40 1.49 14.13
CA TYR A 84 1.61 2.22 15.12
C TYR A 84 1.51 1.45 16.44
N GLY A 85 1.64 2.18 17.55
CA GLY A 85 1.16 1.74 18.86
C GLY A 85 -0.35 2.01 19.03
N PRO A 86 -0.84 2.06 20.28
CA PRO A 86 -2.21 2.51 20.55
C PRO A 86 -2.43 3.94 20.05
N THR A 87 -3.46 4.11 19.22
CA THR A 87 -3.82 5.38 18.56
C THR A 87 -5.32 5.64 18.66
N THR A 88 -5.72 6.89 18.50
CA THR A 88 -7.12 7.32 18.39
C THR A 88 -7.54 7.60 16.95
N LEU A 89 -6.62 7.46 15.99
CA LEU A 89 -6.93 7.56 14.57
C LEU A 89 -7.92 6.45 14.15
N PRO A 90 -8.77 6.70 13.13
CA PRO A 90 -9.65 5.68 12.59
C PRO A 90 -8.88 4.41 12.19
N CYS A 91 -9.47 3.26 12.48
CA CYS A 91 -8.90 1.94 12.20
C CYS A 91 -9.93 1.15 11.40
N ASP A 92 -9.65 0.90 10.13
CA ASP A 92 -10.57 0.29 9.19
C ASP A 92 -10.02 -1.04 8.66
N THR A 93 -10.88 -2.06 8.65
CA THR A 93 -10.55 -3.37 8.07
C THR A 93 -11.01 -3.40 6.62
N ILE A 94 -10.06 -3.44 5.68
CA ILE A 94 -10.33 -3.52 4.24
C ILE A 94 -9.67 -4.80 3.72
N SER A 95 -10.48 -5.69 3.15
CA SER A 95 -10.01 -6.98 2.62
C SER A 95 -9.22 -7.83 3.62
N GLY A 96 -9.57 -7.77 4.91
CA GLY A 96 -8.89 -8.52 5.98
C GLY A 96 -7.52 -7.96 6.37
N ILE A 97 -7.17 -6.77 5.87
CA ILE A 97 -6.02 -5.99 6.33
C ILE A 97 -6.56 -4.82 7.15
N ASP A 98 -6.01 -4.64 8.34
CA ASP A 98 -6.33 -3.52 9.21
C ASP A 98 -5.46 -2.31 8.86
N TRP A 99 -6.08 -1.14 8.73
CA TRP A 99 -5.43 0.11 8.32
C TRP A 99 -5.71 1.21 9.33
N ILE A 100 -4.68 1.92 9.76
CA ILE A 100 -4.83 3.21 10.42
C ILE A 100 -4.93 4.28 9.33
N GLU A 101 -6.04 5.02 9.32
CA GLU A 101 -6.27 6.15 8.41
C GLU A 101 -5.83 7.46 9.08
N ASP A 102 -5.05 8.26 8.36
CA ASP A 102 -4.66 9.61 8.74
C ASP A 102 -5.08 10.57 7.62
N ASP A 103 -6.00 11.47 7.97
CA ASP A 103 -6.63 12.46 7.09
C ASP A 103 -6.02 13.87 7.23
N SER A 104 -4.94 14.02 8.01
CA SER A 104 -4.33 15.33 8.31
C SER A 104 -3.82 16.08 7.08
N GLN A 105 -3.59 15.37 5.97
CA GLN A 105 -3.13 15.91 4.69
C GLN A 105 -4.20 15.82 3.58
N ALA A 106 -5.48 15.68 3.93
CA ALA A 106 -6.59 15.65 2.98
C ALA A 106 -6.46 16.78 1.94
N PRO A 107 -6.64 16.50 0.63
CA PRO A 107 -7.22 15.28 0.04
C PRO A 107 -6.26 14.09 -0.14
N SER A 108 -5.03 14.18 0.38
CA SER A 108 -4.10 13.05 0.41
C SER A 108 -4.27 12.28 1.72
N TYR A 109 -4.82 11.08 1.63
CA TYR A 109 -5.08 10.20 2.77
C TYR A 109 -3.94 9.21 2.94
N THR A 110 -3.49 9.02 4.17
CA THR A 110 -2.42 8.08 4.51
C THR A 110 -2.99 6.88 5.24
N PHE A 111 -2.78 5.69 4.68
CA PHE A 111 -3.18 4.41 5.25
C PHE A 111 -1.94 3.65 5.69
N THR A 112 -1.85 3.25 6.95
CA THR A 112 -0.74 2.43 7.45
C THR A 112 -1.25 1.11 7.99
N THR A 113 -0.65 -0.01 7.57
CA THR A 113 -1.05 -1.33 8.05
C THR A 113 -0.92 -1.44 9.56
N PHE A 114 -2.00 -1.82 10.25
CA PHE A 114 -2.01 -2.02 11.69
C PHE A 114 -1.72 -3.48 12.05
N GLY A 115 -0.96 -3.68 13.12
CA GLY A 115 -0.70 -5.02 13.65
C GLY A 115 0.12 -5.92 12.72
N ARG A 116 0.87 -5.38 11.77
CA ARG A 116 1.77 -6.13 10.89
C ARG A 116 3.18 -5.54 10.97
N THR A 117 4.19 -6.41 10.94
CA THR A 117 5.61 -6.02 10.92
C THR A 117 6.32 -6.75 9.78
N PRO A 118 6.93 -6.04 8.82
CA PRO A 118 7.05 -4.58 8.74
C PRO A 118 5.70 -3.88 8.46
N ALA A 119 5.55 -2.65 8.96
CA ALA A 119 4.39 -1.83 8.61
C ALA A 119 4.61 -1.17 7.26
N THR A 120 3.55 -1.10 6.46
CA THR A 120 3.55 -0.44 5.15
C THR A 120 2.57 0.72 5.14
N GLN A 121 3.00 1.81 4.55
CA GLN A 121 2.22 3.02 4.33
C GLN A 121 1.81 3.10 2.86
N VAL A 122 0.55 3.45 2.62
CA VAL A 122 -0.04 3.72 1.31
C VAL A 122 -0.69 5.09 1.37
N ILE A 123 -0.31 5.98 0.46
CA ILE A 123 -0.85 7.33 0.36
C ILE A 123 -1.68 7.41 -0.92
N VAL A 124 -2.89 7.93 -0.80
CA VAL A 124 -3.86 7.99 -1.89
C VAL A 124 -4.42 9.41 -2.01
N ASP A 125 -4.38 9.98 -3.22
CA ASP A 125 -5.14 11.20 -3.54
C ASP A 125 -6.60 10.85 -3.84
N SER A 126 -7.50 11.21 -2.92
CA SER A 126 -8.92 10.91 -3.04
C SER A 126 -9.63 11.65 -4.17
N ASN A 127 -9.02 12.71 -4.73
CA ASN A 127 -9.58 13.40 -5.91
C ASN A 127 -9.31 12.64 -7.21
N ALA A 128 -8.26 11.81 -7.23
CA ALA A 128 -7.85 11.07 -8.41
C ALA A 128 -8.44 9.65 -8.42
N VAL A 129 -8.36 8.93 -7.29
CA VAL A 129 -8.77 7.52 -7.19
C VAL A 129 -9.45 7.21 -5.86
N SER A 130 -10.19 6.09 -5.83
CA SER A 130 -10.79 5.55 -4.60
C SER A 130 -9.75 4.84 -3.75
N ALA A 131 -9.58 5.28 -2.49
CA ALA A 131 -8.70 4.63 -1.52
C ALA A 131 -9.07 3.16 -1.29
N VAL A 132 -10.36 2.85 -1.13
CA VAL A 132 -10.82 1.46 -0.92
C VAL A 132 -10.44 0.58 -2.12
N THR A 133 -10.63 1.09 -3.35
CA THR A 133 -10.25 0.34 -4.56
C THR A 133 -8.76 0.07 -4.59
N ALA A 134 -7.94 1.09 -4.30
CA ALA A 134 -6.48 0.94 -4.27
C ALA A 134 -6.02 -0.09 -3.21
N LEU A 135 -6.60 -0.05 -2.01
CA LEU A 135 -6.24 -0.96 -0.93
C LEU A 135 -6.70 -2.40 -1.19
N VAL A 136 -7.86 -2.59 -1.84
CA VAL A 136 -8.33 -3.91 -2.29
C VAL A 136 -7.38 -4.51 -3.32
N ASP A 137 -6.93 -3.74 -4.32
CA ASP A 137 -6.00 -4.23 -5.33
C ASP A 137 -4.64 -4.62 -4.73
N LEU A 138 -4.22 -3.95 -3.66
CA LEU A 138 -2.97 -4.22 -2.95
C LEU A 138 -3.07 -5.35 -1.91
N GLN A 139 -4.26 -5.89 -1.62
CA GLN A 139 -4.49 -6.84 -0.52
C GLN A 139 -3.58 -8.07 -0.55
N SER A 140 -3.26 -8.57 -1.75
CA SER A 140 -2.46 -9.79 -1.95
C SER A 140 -1.00 -9.60 -1.53
N ALA A 141 -0.49 -8.38 -1.63
CA ALA A 141 0.86 -8.02 -1.22
C ALA A 141 1.02 -8.06 0.30
N PHE A 142 -0.03 -7.66 1.04
CA PHE A 142 -0.01 -7.58 2.50
C PHE A 142 -0.46 -8.84 3.20
N ALA A 143 -1.21 -9.71 2.53
CA ALA A 143 -1.69 -10.97 3.10
C ALA A 143 -0.56 -11.90 3.59
N ALA A 144 0.65 -11.76 3.05
CA ALA A 144 1.83 -12.57 3.43
C ALA A 144 2.41 -12.19 4.80
N THR A 145 2.24 -10.94 5.23
CA THR A 145 2.84 -10.43 6.48
C THR A 145 1.96 -10.85 7.66
N PRO A 146 2.46 -11.61 8.65
CA PRO A 146 1.63 -12.06 9.77
C PRO A 146 1.02 -10.90 10.54
N GLN A 147 -0.25 -11.07 10.93
CA GLN A 147 -0.97 -10.09 11.72
C GLN A 147 -0.90 -10.47 13.21
N THR A 148 -0.38 -9.56 14.02
CA THR A 148 -0.20 -9.68 15.47
C THR A 148 -1.23 -8.89 16.27
N ASN A 149 -1.79 -7.81 15.71
CA ASN A 149 -2.85 -7.00 16.31
C ASN A 149 -3.96 -6.72 15.28
N LYS A 150 -5.14 -6.32 15.74
CA LYS A 150 -6.28 -6.01 14.86
C LYS A 150 -7.01 -4.76 15.30
N CYS A 151 -7.74 -4.12 14.40
CA CYS A 151 -8.71 -3.10 14.79
C CYS A 151 -9.72 -3.72 15.77
N VAL A 152 -10.15 -2.92 16.75
CA VAL A 152 -11.19 -3.31 17.71
C VAL A 152 -12.28 -2.26 17.70
N ASP A 153 -13.53 -2.71 17.68
CA ASP A 153 -14.68 -1.83 17.81
C ASP A 153 -15.40 -2.00 19.16
N ALA A 154 -16.45 -1.20 19.38
CA ALA A 154 -17.21 -1.24 20.62
C ALA A 154 -17.89 -2.61 20.84
N ASN A 155 -18.27 -3.33 19.79
CA ASN A 155 -18.92 -4.63 19.90
C ASN A 155 -17.90 -5.72 20.30
N ASP A 156 -16.66 -5.62 19.85
CA ASP A 156 -15.56 -6.53 20.24
C ASP A 156 -15.29 -6.49 21.75
N VAL A 157 -15.30 -5.30 22.34
CA VAL A 157 -14.96 -5.11 23.77
C VAL A 157 -16.16 -5.32 24.69
N LEU A 158 -17.37 -5.01 24.24
CA LEU A 158 -18.59 -5.15 25.03
C LEU A 158 -19.17 -6.57 25.01
N GLY A 159 -18.54 -7.51 24.31
CA GLY A 159 -18.98 -8.90 24.27
C GLY A 159 -20.35 -9.08 23.62
N ALA A 160 -20.75 -8.14 22.76
CA ALA A 160 -21.92 -8.30 21.92
C ALA A 160 -21.56 -9.26 20.78
N GLY A 161 -21.45 -10.55 21.10
CA GLY A 161 -21.57 -11.65 20.16
C GLY A 161 -22.97 -11.66 19.56
N GLY A 162 -23.27 -10.66 18.74
CA GLY A 162 -24.49 -10.56 17.97
C GLY A 162 -24.39 -11.53 16.81
N THR A 163 -24.91 -12.75 17.03
CA THR A 163 -25.53 -13.68 16.07
C THR A 163 -24.80 -13.88 14.73
N PRO A 164 -24.41 -15.11 14.33
CA PRO A 164 -24.00 -15.33 12.94
C PRO A 164 -25.15 -14.92 12.02
N ILE A 165 -24.97 -13.83 11.26
CA ILE A 165 -25.86 -13.51 10.16
C ILE A 165 -25.53 -14.52 9.08
N GLY A 166 -26.26 -15.64 9.12
CA GLY A 166 -26.15 -16.70 8.13
C GLY A 166 -26.37 -16.11 6.74
N SER A 167 -25.29 -15.98 5.96
CA SER A 167 -25.39 -16.10 4.51
C SER A 167 -25.49 -17.59 4.21
N SER A 168 -26.67 -18.17 4.43
CA SER A 168 -26.99 -19.54 4.01
C SER A 168 -28.22 -19.52 3.11
N THR A 169 -27.99 -19.55 1.81
CA THR A 169 -28.88 -20.23 0.88
C THR A 169 -28.14 -21.47 0.39
N GLY A 170 -28.57 -22.66 0.82
CA GLY A 170 -28.22 -23.92 0.15
C GLY A 170 -27.88 -25.12 1.03
N THR A 171 -28.92 -25.86 1.42
CA THR A 171 -28.96 -27.34 1.37
C THR A 171 -28.42 -28.18 2.57
N ALA A 172 -29.37 -28.54 3.43
CA ALA A 172 -29.64 -29.84 4.09
C ALA A 172 -28.50 -30.77 4.57
N ALA A 173 -28.37 -30.88 5.91
CA ALA A 173 -28.45 -32.06 6.81
C ALA A 173 -28.11 -33.49 6.27
N PRO A 174 -27.50 -34.41 7.07
CA PRO A 174 -28.02 -34.77 8.39
C PRO A 174 -27.04 -35.05 9.55
N THR A 175 -27.63 -34.95 10.74
CA THR A 175 -27.21 -35.26 12.12
C THR A 175 -26.63 -36.67 12.34
N PRO A 176 -25.72 -36.85 13.32
CA PRO A 176 -26.05 -37.70 14.48
C PRO A 176 -25.78 -37.05 15.86
N ALA A 177 -26.44 -37.64 16.86
CA ALA A 177 -26.60 -37.24 18.26
C ALA A 177 -25.42 -37.70 19.19
N PRO A 178 -25.43 -37.39 20.51
CA PRO A 178 -24.25 -36.99 21.29
C PRO A 178 -23.59 -38.10 22.14
N THR A 179 -22.39 -37.83 22.68
CA THR A 179 -21.87 -38.48 23.89
C THR A 179 -21.10 -37.49 24.77
N ALA A 180 -21.21 -37.71 26.08
CA ALA A 180 -21.02 -36.78 27.19
C ALA A 180 -19.56 -36.54 27.64
N GLY A 181 -19.35 -35.39 28.27
CA GLY A 181 -18.64 -35.26 29.55
C GLY A 181 -17.15 -34.94 29.53
N SER A 182 -16.78 -33.73 29.96
CA SER A 182 -15.72 -33.55 30.96
C SER A 182 -15.76 -32.16 31.58
N THR A 183 -15.90 -32.14 32.90
CA THR A 183 -15.76 -31.01 33.81
C THR A 183 -14.31 -30.54 33.86
N GLY A 184 -14.07 -29.22 33.91
CA GLY A 184 -12.75 -28.63 34.08
C GLY A 184 -12.85 -27.23 34.69
N THR A 185 -12.76 -27.17 36.01
CA THR A 185 -12.73 -25.94 36.82
C THR A 185 -11.32 -25.35 36.78
N GLY A 186 -11.17 -24.09 36.36
CA GLY A 186 -9.91 -23.36 36.35
C GLY A 186 -10.13 -21.90 36.72
N THR A 187 -10.02 -21.61 38.01
CA THR A 187 -10.09 -20.26 38.60
C THR A 187 -8.75 -19.56 38.41
N GLY A 188 -8.72 -18.44 37.68
CA GLY A 188 -7.53 -17.63 37.45
C GLY A 188 -7.84 -16.14 37.62
N THR A 189 -7.65 -15.66 38.84
CA THR A 189 -7.80 -14.26 39.26
C THR A 189 -6.59 -13.46 38.75
N GLY A 190 -6.80 -12.54 37.81
CA GLY A 190 -5.77 -11.65 37.28
C GLY A 190 -6.15 -10.19 37.48
N THR A 191 -5.52 -9.55 38.46
CA THR A 191 -5.69 -8.17 38.89
C THR A 191 -5.40 -7.17 37.76
N GLY A 192 -6.43 -6.43 37.35
CA GLY A 192 -6.31 -5.32 36.40
C GLY A 192 -5.54 -4.16 37.03
N THR A 193 -4.35 -3.90 36.51
CA THR A 193 -3.62 -2.65 36.79
C THR A 193 -3.85 -1.74 35.59
N GLY A 194 -4.83 -0.84 35.70
CA GLY A 194 -5.11 0.17 34.70
C GLY A 194 -3.91 1.11 34.56
N THR A 195 -3.07 0.84 33.58
CA THR A 195 -2.09 1.81 33.10
C THR A 195 -2.80 2.64 32.04
N THR A 196 -2.98 3.93 32.34
CA THR A 196 -3.44 4.92 31.36
C THR A 196 -2.38 5.01 30.27
N THR A 197 -2.56 4.24 29.20
CA THR A 197 -1.69 4.30 28.02
C THR A 197 -1.94 5.64 27.36
N VAL A 198 -1.00 6.56 27.54
CA VAL A 198 -0.94 7.80 26.76
C VAL A 198 -0.92 7.41 25.28
N PRO A 199 -1.80 7.96 24.42
CA PRO A 199 -1.75 7.67 22.99
C PRO A 199 -0.36 8.01 22.50
N THR A 200 0.33 7.02 21.94
CA THR A 200 1.63 7.26 21.33
C THR A 200 1.37 8.12 20.09
N PRO A 201 2.06 9.25 19.92
CA PRO A 201 1.89 10.07 18.72
C PRO A 201 2.16 9.23 17.48
N ALA A 202 1.52 9.59 16.36
CA ALA A 202 1.78 8.97 15.07
C ALA A 202 3.29 8.83 14.83
N PRO A 203 3.75 7.72 14.23
CA PRO A 203 5.16 7.48 14.01
C PRO A 203 5.77 8.67 13.27
N THR A 204 6.88 9.21 13.79
CA THR A 204 7.50 10.45 13.28
C THR A 204 7.93 10.35 11.81
N ASP A 205 8.09 9.12 11.30
CA ASP A 205 8.39 8.82 9.90
C ASP A 205 7.18 8.97 8.97
N THR A 206 5.95 9.03 9.52
CA THR A 206 4.72 9.40 8.79
C THR A 206 4.70 10.88 8.43
N THR A 207 5.45 11.72 9.16
CA THR A 207 5.42 13.19 9.01
C THR A 207 6.47 13.71 8.03
N ALA A 208 7.47 12.91 7.62
CA ALA A 208 8.37 13.31 6.56
C ALA A 208 7.55 13.48 5.27
N PRO A 209 7.60 14.65 4.61
CA PRO A 209 6.70 14.93 3.50
C PRO A 209 7.01 13.99 2.34
N PHE A 210 6.17 12.98 2.20
CA PHE A 210 6.13 12.12 1.04
C PHE A 210 5.53 12.95 -0.09
N ILE A 211 6.41 13.63 -0.82
CA ILE A 211 5.98 14.56 -1.87
C ILE A 211 5.34 13.75 -3.00
N ILE A 212 4.01 13.84 -3.10
CA ILE A 212 3.31 13.64 -4.36
C ILE A 212 3.87 14.71 -5.30
N GLU A 213 4.82 14.32 -6.15
CA GLU A 213 5.46 15.07 -7.24
C GLU A 213 4.79 16.44 -7.52
N THR A 214 5.19 17.51 -6.83
CA THR A 214 4.58 18.85 -6.99
C THR A 214 5.08 19.59 -8.23
N THR A 215 5.65 18.90 -9.22
CA THR A 215 6.14 19.55 -10.44
C THR A 215 5.90 18.67 -11.66
N PRO A 216 4.89 18.99 -12.51
CA PRO A 216 4.81 18.36 -13.83
C PRO A 216 6.11 18.64 -14.59
N PRO A 217 6.66 17.68 -15.35
CA PRO A 217 7.81 17.95 -16.20
C PRO A 217 7.46 19.11 -17.13
N ALA A 218 8.25 20.19 -17.06
CA ALA A 218 8.09 21.34 -17.94
C ALA A 218 8.03 20.84 -19.39
N ALA A 219 6.96 21.19 -20.11
CA ALA A 219 6.81 20.87 -21.52
C ALA A 219 8.06 21.38 -22.26
N ALA A 220 8.84 20.46 -22.84
CA ALA A 220 9.94 20.83 -23.73
C ALA A 220 9.31 21.47 -24.97
N GLY A 221 9.58 22.77 -25.14
CA GLY A 221 9.16 23.56 -26.31
C GLY A 221 10.00 23.29 -27.55
#